data_AF-A0A6B2SU76-F1
#
_entry.id   AF-A0A6B2SU76-F1
#
_cell.length_a   1.000
_cell.length_b   1.000
_cell.length_c   1.000
_cell.angle_alpha   90.00
_cell.angle_beta   90.00
_cell.angle_gamma   90.00
#
_symmetry.space_group_name_H-M   'P 1'
#
loop_
_entity.id
_entity.type
_entity.pdbx_description
1 polymer ?
#
loop_
_entity_poly.entity_id
_entity_poly.type
_entity_poly.pdbx_seq_one_letter_code
_entity_poly.pdbx_strand_id
1 'polypeptide(L)'
;DALPVLAALEAVLIIAGPGGARREIPVSHLLAGMDMLRPGELIGFVRVPLLHAPQVFLKATGRTGPGRATASVALVLDPARRGVRCAVGAIAPMPLRPLEAEEWVASLIDWDGERGSLVPEAVTAFGEYVATACIPDQPPAADGTEQPLAPAVLHLRRTVAALARRALGRALS
;
A
#
# COMPACT_ATOMS: atom_id res chain seq x y z
N ASP A 1 -5.60 2.20 10.04
CA ASP A 1 -6.17 1.09 9.25
C ASP A 1 -6.82 1.56 7.96
N ALA A 2 -7.72 2.56 7.97
CA ALA A 2 -8.38 3.01 6.74
C ALA A 2 -7.44 3.65 5.71
N LEU A 3 -6.41 4.39 6.13
CA LEU A 3 -5.52 5.12 5.21
C LEU A 3 -4.85 4.27 4.12
N PRO A 4 -4.19 3.13 4.41
CA PRO A 4 -3.65 2.26 3.35
C PRO A 4 -4.75 1.73 2.43
N VAL A 5 -5.95 1.44 2.94
CA VAL A 5 -7.09 1.02 2.10
C VAL A 5 -7.47 2.12 1.12
N LEU A 6 -7.60 3.37 1.59
CA LEU A 6 -7.91 4.51 0.73
C LEU A 6 -6.80 4.78 -0.29
N ALA A 7 -5.53 4.62 0.09
CA ALA A 7 -4.39 4.78 -0.80
C ALA A 7 -4.36 3.70 -1.91
N ALA A 8 -4.58 2.43 -1.56
CA ALA A 8 -4.63 1.32 -2.51
C ALA A 8 -5.85 1.40 -3.45
N LEU A 9 -6.96 1.96 -2.97
CA LEU A 9 -8.16 2.22 -3.77
C LEU A 9 -8.09 3.52 -4.58
N GLU A 10 -7.00 4.29 -4.45
CA GLU A 10 -6.83 5.57 -5.13
C GLU A 10 -8.02 6.52 -4.89
N ALA A 11 -8.48 6.54 -3.64
CA ALA A 11 -9.65 7.33 -3.26
C ALA A 11 -9.43 8.83 -3.50
N VAL A 12 -10.52 9.54 -3.77
CA VAL A 12 -10.54 10.98 -3.98
C VAL A 12 -11.25 11.65 -2.82
N LEU A 13 -10.67 12.71 -2.28
CA LEU A 13 -11.27 13.54 -1.25
C LEU A 13 -12.10 14.63 -1.91
N ILE A 14 -13.34 14.80 -1.44
CA ILE A 14 -14.20 15.91 -1.81
C ILE A 14 -14.10 16.96 -0.71
N ILE A 15 -13.44 18.06 -1.03
CA ILE A 15 -13.18 19.16 -0.12
C ILE A 15 -14.29 20.18 -0.24
N ALA A 16 -14.95 20.49 0.87
CA ALA A 16 -15.92 21.57 0.97
C ALA A 16 -15.22 22.84 1.46
N GLY A 17 -15.50 23.98 0.82
CA GLY A 17 -14.96 25.29 1.17
C GLY A 17 -16.04 26.36 1.40
N PRO A 18 -15.62 27.58 1.74
CA PRO A 18 -16.52 28.71 1.96
C PRO A 18 -17.42 29.00 0.74
N GLY A 19 -18.61 29.53 0.98
CA GLY A 19 -19.54 29.90 -0.10
C GLY A 19 -20.07 28.71 -0.93
N GLY A 20 -19.94 27.48 -0.43
CA GLY A 20 -20.38 26.26 -1.15
C GLY A 20 -19.36 25.73 -2.16
N ALA A 21 -18.13 26.26 -2.17
CA ALA A 21 -17.07 25.78 -3.06
C ALA A 21 -16.78 24.28 -2.84
N ARG A 22 -16.43 23.58 -3.93
CA ARG A 22 -16.01 22.18 -3.90
C ARG A 22 -14.80 21.96 -4.78
N ARG A 23 -13.82 21.19 -4.29
CA ARG A 23 -12.71 20.68 -5.10
C ARG A 23 -12.38 19.24 -4.75
N GLU A 24 -11.75 18.56 -5.69
CA GLU A 24 -11.30 17.18 -5.52
C GLU A 24 -9.79 17.14 -5.32
N ILE A 25 -9.32 16.30 -4.38
CA ILE A 25 -7.90 16.07 -4.12
C ILE A 25 -7.69 14.55 -4.02
N PRO A 26 -6.74 13.95 -4.76
CA PRO A 26 -6.38 12.54 -4.53
C PRO A 26 -5.96 12.33 -3.07
N VAL A 27 -6.41 11.25 -2.42
CA VAL A 27 -6.04 11.00 -1.01
C VAL A 27 -4.52 10.91 -0.84
N SER A 28 -3.82 10.39 -1.84
CA SER A 28 -2.35 10.33 -1.87
C SER A 28 -1.70 11.71 -1.80
N HIS A 29 -2.28 12.74 -2.42
CA HIS A 29 -1.73 14.09 -2.39
C HIS A 29 -1.81 14.70 -1.00
N LEU A 30 -2.96 14.56 -0.31
CA LEU A 30 -3.10 15.04 1.06
C LEU A 30 -2.16 14.28 2.00
N LEU A 31 -2.06 12.96 1.86
CA LEU A 31 -1.19 12.13 2.68
C LEU A 31 0.30 12.45 2.48
N ALA A 32 0.70 12.77 1.25
CA ALA A 32 2.06 13.15 0.89
C ALA A 32 2.39 14.63 1.13
N GLY A 33 1.42 15.44 1.57
CA GLY A 33 1.62 16.88 1.75
C GLY A 33 1.70 17.68 0.45
N MET A 34 1.33 17.10 -0.69
CA MET A 34 1.41 17.72 -2.01
C MET A 34 0.26 18.69 -2.28
N ASP A 35 -0.93 18.42 -1.76
CA ASP A 35 -2.08 19.34 -1.77
C ASP A 35 -2.76 19.31 -0.40
N MET A 36 -2.79 20.46 0.25
CA MET A 36 -3.26 20.62 1.62
C MET A 36 -4.57 21.38 1.66
N LEU A 37 -5.33 21.17 2.75
CA LEU A 37 -6.50 21.98 3.04
C LEU A 37 -6.09 23.44 3.24
N ARG A 38 -6.81 24.33 2.59
CA ARG A 38 -6.71 25.78 2.75
C ARG A 38 -7.52 26.20 3.98
N PRO A 39 -7.27 27.40 4.55
CA PRO A 39 -8.10 27.93 5.62
C PRO A 39 -9.59 27.94 5.25
N GLY A 40 -10.44 27.40 6.13
CA GLY A 40 -11.88 27.29 5.90
C GLY A 40 -12.33 26.10 5.06
N GLU A 41 -11.40 25.24 4.61
CA GLU A 41 -11.75 23.98 3.93
C GLU A 41 -11.87 22.81 4.90
N LEU A 42 -12.76 21.87 4.56
CA LEU A 42 -13.01 20.63 5.29
C LEU A 42 -13.08 19.45 4.33
N ILE A 43 -12.62 18.28 4.76
CA ILE A 43 -12.92 17.01 4.05
C ILE A 43 -14.40 16.72 4.26
N GLY A 44 -15.20 16.91 3.22
CA GLY A 44 -16.64 16.62 3.26
C GLY A 44 -16.94 15.15 3.03
N PHE A 45 -16.29 14.56 2.01
CA PHE A 45 -16.50 13.16 1.63
C PHE A 45 -15.21 12.50 1.17
N VAL A 46 -15.18 11.16 1.27
CA VAL A 46 -14.19 10.32 0.60
C VAL A 46 -14.91 9.52 -0.47
N ARG A 47 -14.55 9.76 -1.73
CA ARG A 47 -15.07 9.05 -2.89
C ARG A 47 -14.16 7.88 -3.20
N VAL A 48 -14.66 6.68 -2.95
CA VAL A 48 -13.96 5.41 -3.18
C VAL A 48 -14.56 4.74 -4.42
N PRO A 49 -13.75 4.22 -5.37
CA PRO A 49 -14.29 3.52 -6.52
C PRO A 49 -14.98 2.22 -6.11
N LEU A 50 -16.12 1.94 -6.74
CA LEU A 50 -16.76 0.63 -6.66
C LEU A 50 -16.03 -0.32 -7.62
N LEU A 51 -15.30 -1.28 -7.07
CA LEU A 51 -14.52 -2.25 -7.85
C LEU A 51 -15.12 -3.64 -7.73
N HIS A 52 -15.32 -4.30 -8.87
CA HIS A 52 -15.63 -5.74 -8.93
C HIS A 52 -14.31 -6.53 -8.99
N ALA A 53 -13.51 -6.38 -7.94
CA ALA A 53 -12.11 -6.78 -7.89
C ALA A 53 -11.77 -7.41 -6.53
N PRO A 54 -10.96 -8.49 -6.48
CA PRO A 54 -10.45 -9.02 -5.23
C PRO A 54 -9.67 -7.97 -4.42
N GLN A 55 -9.99 -7.87 -3.13
CA GLN A 55 -9.42 -6.89 -2.21
C GLN A 55 -9.07 -7.57 -0.89
N VAL A 56 -7.88 -7.31 -0.37
CA VAL A 56 -7.38 -7.92 0.87
C VAL A 56 -6.76 -6.86 1.75
N PHE A 57 -7.17 -6.82 3.03
CA PHE A 57 -6.50 -6.03 4.06
C PHE A 57 -5.98 -6.96 5.16
N LEU A 58 -4.67 -6.89 5.43
CA LEU A 58 -4.03 -7.63 6.51
C LEU A 58 -3.35 -6.64 7.47
N LYS A 59 -3.43 -6.93 8.76
CA LYS A 59 -2.74 -6.16 9.80
C LYS A 59 -2.05 -7.11 10.77
N ALA A 60 -0.80 -6.82 11.08
CA ALA A 60 -0.07 -7.42 12.20
C ALA A 60 -0.17 -6.50 13.42
N THR A 61 -0.41 -7.08 14.59
CA THR A 61 -0.52 -6.38 15.88
C THR A 61 0.29 -7.11 16.94
N GLY A 62 0.78 -6.39 17.94
CA GLY A 62 1.50 -7.00 19.08
C GLY A 62 0.64 -7.82 20.03
N ARG A 63 -0.68 -7.86 19.82
CA ARG A 63 -1.65 -8.64 20.60
C ARG A 63 -2.86 -9.02 19.77
N THR A 64 -3.62 -9.99 20.23
CA THR A 64 -4.95 -10.29 19.69
C THR A 64 -5.96 -9.21 20.11
N GLY A 65 -6.93 -8.92 19.23
CA GLY A 65 -7.98 -7.92 19.47
C GLY A 65 -7.68 -6.50 18.96
N PRO A 66 -8.45 -5.48 19.39
CA PRO A 66 -8.29 -4.11 18.93
C PRO A 66 -6.91 -3.57 19.28
N GLY A 67 -6.16 -3.04 18.30
CA GLY A 67 -4.81 -2.54 18.56
C GLY A 67 -4.22 -1.80 17.36
N ARG A 68 -3.22 -0.96 17.65
CA ARG A 68 -2.42 -0.30 16.61
C ARG A 68 -1.64 -1.35 15.82
N ALA A 69 -1.64 -1.19 14.50
CA ALA A 69 -0.84 -2.01 13.61
C ALA A 69 0.65 -1.84 13.93
N THR A 70 1.39 -2.95 13.97
CA THR A 70 2.85 -2.92 13.78
C THR A 70 3.15 -2.70 12.29
N ALA A 71 2.41 -3.38 11.41
CA ALA A 71 2.39 -3.15 9.98
C ALA A 71 1.02 -3.56 9.42
N SER A 72 0.64 -2.98 8.29
CA SER A 72 -0.58 -3.36 7.56
C SER A 72 -0.37 -3.29 6.06
N VAL A 73 -1.07 -4.12 5.31
CA VAL A 73 -1.08 -4.12 3.84
C VAL A 73 -2.51 -4.11 3.36
N ALA A 74 -2.85 -3.15 2.50
CA ALA A 74 -4.05 -3.17 1.67
C ALA A 74 -3.63 -3.52 0.24
N LEU A 75 -4.28 -4.51 -0.36
CA LEU A 75 -4.02 -4.95 -1.73
C LEU A 75 -5.32 -5.04 -2.52
N VAL A 76 -5.27 -4.56 -3.76
CA VAL A 76 -6.35 -4.65 -4.74
C VAL A 76 -5.78 -5.33 -5.98
N LEU A 77 -6.36 -6.45 -6.38
CA LEU A 77 -6.09 -7.09 -7.66
C LEU A 77 -7.24 -6.69 -8.60
N ASP A 78 -6.97 -5.88 -9.62
CA ASP A 78 -7.99 -5.28 -10.49
C ASP A 78 -7.89 -5.86 -11.92
N PRO A 79 -8.70 -6.88 -12.26
CA PRO A 79 -8.67 -7.50 -13.60
C PRO A 79 -9.12 -6.54 -14.70
N ALA A 80 -10.07 -5.65 -14.41
CA ALA A 80 -10.58 -4.71 -15.39
C ALA A 80 -9.51 -3.71 -15.84
N ARG A 81 -8.60 -3.34 -14.93
CA ARG A 81 -7.46 -2.47 -15.21
C ARG A 81 -6.14 -3.22 -15.40
N ARG A 82 -6.17 -4.56 -15.34
CA ARG A 82 -4.97 -5.43 -15.39
C ARG A 82 -3.86 -4.94 -14.46
N GLY A 83 -4.22 -4.60 -13.23
CA GLY A 83 -3.32 -3.96 -12.27
C GLY A 83 -3.37 -4.56 -10.88
N VAL A 84 -2.24 -4.48 -10.17
CA VAL A 84 -2.15 -4.74 -8.74
C VAL A 84 -1.88 -3.41 -8.05
N ARG A 85 -2.61 -3.10 -6.98
CA ARG A 85 -2.37 -1.92 -6.15
C ARG A 85 -2.10 -2.36 -4.72
N CYS A 86 -1.09 -1.78 -4.09
CA CYS A 86 -0.62 -2.15 -2.77
C CYS A 86 -0.30 -0.89 -1.96
N ALA A 87 -0.75 -0.85 -0.71
CA ALA A 87 -0.37 0.20 0.22
C ALA A 87 0.01 -0.39 1.57
N VAL A 88 1.17 0.02 2.08
CA VAL A 88 1.74 -0.43 3.35
C VAL A 88 1.55 0.66 4.40
N GLY A 89 0.84 0.35 5.48
CA GLY A 89 0.55 1.28 6.57
C GLY A 89 1.30 0.96 7.87
N ALA A 90 1.36 1.96 8.75
CA ALA A 90 1.93 1.93 10.11
C ALA A 90 3.46 1.82 10.23
N ILE A 91 4.17 1.80 9.10
CA ILE A 91 5.63 1.77 9.05
C ILE A 91 6.28 3.14 8.78
N ALA A 92 5.47 4.13 8.40
CA ALA A 92 5.88 5.48 8.03
C ALA A 92 4.76 6.49 8.40
N PRO A 93 5.03 7.81 8.39
CA PRO A 93 4.03 8.84 8.69
C PRO A 93 2.77 8.77 7.82
N MET A 94 2.89 8.24 6.60
CA MET A 94 1.81 7.98 5.66
C MET A 94 1.92 6.56 5.08
N PRO A 95 0.84 5.99 4.52
CA PRO A 95 0.93 4.74 3.76
C PRO A 95 1.90 4.88 2.57
N LEU A 96 2.75 3.87 2.39
CA LEU A 96 3.67 3.80 1.26
C LEU A 96 3.09 2.92 0.16
N ARG A 97 3.20 3.37 -1.10
CA ARG A 97 2.82 2.58 -2.29
C ARG A 97 4.08 2.14 -3.05
N PRO A 98 4.42 0.84 -3.08
CA PRO A 98 5.57 0.33 -3.80
C PRO A 98 5.22 0.14 -5.29
N LEU A 99 5.09 1.24 -6.04
CA LEU A 99 4.60 1.24 -7.42
C LEU A 99 5.40 0.33 -8.36
N GLU A 100 6.72 0.27 -8.22
CA GLU A 100 7.56 -0.63 -9.03
C GLU A 100 7.24 -2.12 -8.77
N ALA A 101 6.93 -2.48 -7.52
CA ALA A 101 6.53 -3.84 -7.17
C ALA A 101 5.12 -4.17 -7.69
N GLU A 102 4.22 -3.18 -7.69
CA GLU A 102 2.88 -3.27 -8.28
C GLU A 102 2.95 -3.55 -9.79
N GLU A 103 3.73 -2.74 -10.52
CA GLU A 103 3.94 -2.88 -11.97
C GLU A 103 4.61 -4.22 -12.32
N TRP A 104 5.68 -4.56 -11.60
CA TRP A 104 6.41 -5.80 -11.79
C TRP A 104 5.49 -7.02 -11.65
N VAL A 105 4.73 -7.12 -10.56
CA VAL A 105 3.88 -8.31 -10.36
C VAL A 105 2.71 -8.35 -11.35
N ALA A 106 2.14 -7.19 -11.70
CA ALA A 106 1.08 -7.12 -12.69
C ALA A 106 1.53 -7.59 -14.08
N SER A 107 2.81 -7.37 -14.42
CA SER A 107 3.40 -7.85 -15.68
C SER A 107 3.53 -9.37 -15.78
N LEU A 108 3.51 -10.07 -14.64
CA LEU A 108 3.65 -11.53 -14.56
C LEU A 108 2.32 -12.27 -14.50
N ILE A 109 1.21 -11.56 -14.24
CA ILE A 109 -0.12 -12.15 -14.13
C ILE A 109 -0.67 -12.45 -15.53
N ASP A 110 -1.11 -13.68 -15.75
CA ASP A 110 -1.93 -14.02 -16.92
C ASP A 110 -3.37 -13.54 -16.72
N TRP A 111 -3.64 -12.32 -17.20
CA TRP A 111 -4.95 -11.67 -17.07
C TRP A 111 -6.06 -12.28 -17.93
N ASP A 112 -5.70 -13.04 -18.97
CA ASP A 112 -6.64 -13.64 -19.92
C ASP A 112 -6.97 -15.10 -19.56
N GLY A 113 -6.16 -15.73 -18.70
CA GLY A 113 -6.41 -17.06 -18.15
C GLY A 113 -7.53 -17.11 -17.10
N GLU A 114 -8.02 -18.32 -16.79
CA GLU A 114 -9.18 -18.54 -15.90
C GLU A 114 -9.02 -18.01 -14.47
N ARG A 115 -7.81 -17.59 -14.06
CA ARG A 115 -7.57 -17.18 -12.67
C ARG A 115 -6.25 -16.42 -12.43
N GLY A 116 -5.88 -15.45 -13.28
CA GLY A 116 -4.77 -14.53 -12.97
C GLY A 116 -3.51 -15.24 -12.45
N SER A 117 -3.19 -16.43 -12.97
CA SER A 117 -2.36 -17.39 -12.24
C SER A 117 -0.93 -16.89 -12.13
N LEU A 118 -0.35 -17.01 -10.94
CA LEU A 118 1.01 -16.59 -10.66
C LEU A 118 1.76 -17.72 -9.96
N VAL A 119 2.99 -17.99 -10.39
CA VAL A 119 3.84 -19.00 -9.74
C VAL A 119 4.14 -18.61 -8.29
N PRO A 120 4.20 -19.57 -7.34
CA PRO A 120 4.42 -19.28 -5.92
C PRO A 120 5.67 -18.45 -5.61
N GLU A 121 6.71 -18.60 -6.41
CA GLU A 121 7.97 -17.87 -6.33
C GLU A 121 7.76 -16.38 -6.58
N ALA A 122 6.91 -16.01 -7.55
CA ALA A 122 6.60 -14.62 -7.85
C ALA A 122 5.73 -13.98 -6.75
N VAL A 123 4.82 -14.75 -6.13
CA VAL A 123 4.07 -14.27 -4.94
C VAL A 123 5.04 -13.99 -3.77
N THR A 124 6.05 -14.83 -3.60
CA THR A 124 7.08 -14.67 -2.57
C THR A 124 7.97 -13.45 -2.86
N ALA A 125 8.47 -13.32 -4.09
CA ALA A 125 9.27 -12.18 -4.53
C ALA A 125 8.50 -10.85 -4.45
N PHE A 126 7.20 -10.83 -4.74
CA PHE A 126 6.36 -9.65 -4.53
C PHE A 126 6.44 -9.15 -3.08
N GLY A 127 6.37 -10.07 -2.11
CA GLY A 127 6.51 -9.72 -0.69
C GLY A 127 7.85 -9.04 -0.40
N GLU A 128 8.94 -9.60 -0.90
CA GLU A 128 10.30 -9.06 -0.71
C GLU A 128 10.48 -7.70 -1.39
N TYR A 129 9.92 -7.51 -2.59
CA TYR A 129 10.00 -6.23 -3.32
C TYR A 129 9.19 -5.14 -2.62
N VAL A 130 7.96 -5.45 -2.18
CA VAL A 130 7.16 -4.52 -1.38
C VAL A 130 7.90 -4.12 -0.10
N ALA A 131 8.50 -5.08 0.61
CA ALA A 131 9.21 -4.81 1.85
C ALA A 131 10.48 -3.99 1.63
N THR A 132 11.24 -4.28 0.57
CA THR A 132 12.46 -3.55 0.20
C THR A 132 12.16 -2.11 -0.24
N ALA A 133 11.14 -1.91 -1.07
CA ALA A 133 10.71 -0.58 -1.49
C ALA A 133 10.24 0.28 -0.30
N CYS A 134 9.60 -0.34 0.69
CA CYS A 134 9.06 0.38 1.85
C CYS A 134 10.07 0.57 3.00
N ILE A 135 11.04 -0.32 3.13
CA ILE A 135 12.07 -0.33 4.17
C ILE A 135 13.40 -0.66 3.47
N PRO A 136 14.00 0.35 2.80
CA PRO A 136 15.21 0.15 2.01
C PRO A 136 16.42 -0.11 2.91
N ASP A 137 17.47 -0.68 2.31
CA ASP A 137 18.77 -0.80 2.95
C ASP A 137 19.37 0.59 3.23
N GLN A 138 20.25 0.67 4.23
CA GLN A 138 20.94 1.92 4.51
C GLN A 138 21.98 2.18 3.42
N PRO A 139 22.19 3.45 3.02
CA PRO A 139 23.30 3.77 2.14
C PRO A 139 24.62 3.34 2.81
N PRO A 140 25.59 2.84 2.03
CA PRO A 140 26.89 2.49 2.58
C PRO A 140 27.54 3.71 3.25
N ALA A 141 28.41 3.44 4.21
CA ALA A 141 29.23 4.48 4.83
C ALA A 141 30.16 5.14 3.79
N ALA A 142 30.76 6.27 4.15
CA ALA A 142 31.67 7.00 3.27
C ALA A 142 32.87 6.15 2.79
N ASP A 143 33.25 5.11 3.53
CA ASP A 143 34.32 4.16 3.21
C ASP A 143 33.84 2.93 2.41
N GLY A 144 32.56 2.89 2.03
CA GLY A 144 31.94 1.79 1.29
C GLY A 144 31.42 0.65 2.15
N THR A 145 31.53 0.71 3.47
CA THR A 145 31.03 -0.34 4.37
C THR A 145 29.50 -0.38 4.37
N GLU A 146 28.92 -1.56 4.13
CA GLU A 146 27.48 -1.77 4.25
C GLU A 146 27.03 -1.60 5.71
N GLN A 147 25.93 -0.87 5.90
CA GLN A 147 25.34 -0.66 7.22
C GLN A 147 24.08 -1.52 7.37
N PRO A 148 24.08 -2.53 8.25
CA PRO A 148 22.91 -3.37 8.43
C PRO A 148 21.79 -2.59 9.13
N LEU A 149 20.55 -2.86 8.73
CA LEU A 149 19.37 -2.35 9.42
C LEU A 149 19.31 -2.86 10.87
N ALA A 150 18.84 -2.02 11.78
CA ALA A 150 18.64 -2.41 13.17
C ALA A 150 17.68 -3.62 13.28
N PRO A 151 17.83 -4.52 14.28
CA PRO A 151 17.02 -5.73 14.40
C PRO A 151 15.50 -5.51 14.40
N ALA A 152 15.02 -4.43 15.02
CA ALA A 152 13.61 -4.07 15.02
C ALA A 152 13.10 -3.70 13.61
N VAL A 153 13.93 -3.02 12.81
CA VAL A 153 13.61 -2.64 11.43
C VAL A 153 13.63 -3.88 10.52
N LEU A 154 14.58 -4.79 10.71
CA LEU A 154 14.60 -6.09 10.02
C LEU A 154 13.36 -6.93 10.32
N HIS A 155 12.93 -6.97 11.58
CA HIS A 155 11.67 -7.64 11.96
C HIS A 155 10.46 -7.01 11.29
N LEU A 156 10.42 -5.67 11.23
CA LEU A 156 9.36 -4.94 10.53
C LEU A 156 9.35 -5.23 9.03
N ARG A 157 10.51 -5.24 8.37
CA ARG A 157 10.66 -5.59 6.94
C ARG A 157 10.15 -7.00 6.64
N ARG A 158 10.54 -7.99 7.43
CA ARG A 158 10.02 -9.37 7.32
C ARG A 158 8.52 -9.45 7.53
N THR A 159 7.98 -8.64 8.45
CA THR A 159 6.53 -8.56 8.68
C THR A 159 5.81 -7.99 7.47
N VAL A 160 6.31 -6.91 6.87
CA VAL A 160 5.76 -6.34 5.63
C VAL A 160 5.80 -7.36 4.49
N ALA A 161 6.92 -8.05 4.29
CA ALA A 161 7.07 -9.08 3.25
C ALA A 161 6.04 -10.21 3.43
N ALA A 162 5.89 -10.71 4.66
CA ALA A 162 4.92 -11.75 4.97
C ALA A 162 3.47 -11.28 4.74
N LEU A 163 3.13 -10.04 5.10
CA LEU A 163 1.79 -9.50 4.86
C LEU A 163 1.52 -9.31 3.36
N ALA A 164 2.45 -8.74 2.60
CA ALA A 164 2.29 -8.50 1.17
C ALA A 164 2.14 -9.82 0.38
N ARG A 165 3.02 -10.79 0.63
CA ARG A 165 2.92 -12.16 0.06
C ARG A 165 1.57 -12.79 0.35
N ARG A 166 1.10 -12.74 1.60
CA ARG A 166 -0.19 -13.32 2.01
C ARG A 166 -1.38 -12.55 1.41
N ALA A 167 -1.28 -11.24 1.27
CA ALA A 167 -2.33 -10.43 0.69
C ALA A 167 -2.52 -10.76 -0.80
N LEU A 168 -1.44 -10.84 -1.56
CA LEU A 168 -1.48 -11.21 -2.97
C LEU A 168 -1.97 -12.65 -3.14
N GLY A 169 -1.42 -13.61 -2.38
CA GLY A 169 -1.86 -15.00 -2.46
C GLY A 169 -3.36 -15.21 -2.15
N ARG A 170 -3.94 -14.39 -1.26
CA ARG A 170 -5.40 -14.39 -0.99
C ARG A 170 -6.23 -13.71 -2.07
N ALA A 171 -5.67 -12.74 -2.77
CA ALA A 171 -6.36 -12.06 -3.86
C ALA A 171 -6.42 -12.94 -5.13
N LEU A 172 -5.45 -13.85 -5.28
CA LEU A 172 -5.33 -14.80 -6.39
C LEU A 172 -6.11 -16.12 -6.20
N SER A 173 -6.52 -16.45 -4.96
CA SER A 173 -7.22 -17.69 -4.60
C SER A 173 -8.73 -17.61 -4.80
#